data_AF-A0A7X2PP46-F1
#
_entry.id   AF-A0A7X2PP46-F1
#
_cell.length_a   1.000
_cell.length_b   1.000
_cell.length_c   1.000
_cell.angle_alpha   90.00
_cell.angle_beta   90.00
_cell.angle_gamma   90.00
#
_symmetry.space_group_name_H-M   'P 1'
#
loop_
_entity.id
_entity.type
_entity.pdbx_description
1 polymer ?
#
loop_
_entity_poly.entity_id
_entity_poly.type
_entity_poly.pdbx_seq_one_letter_code
_entity_poly.pdbx_strand_id
1 'polypeptide(L)'
;MILLLFAALAGFAQEPHRCAACHEESVADFKSHKHASSGMDCGICHGPSEKHRTSVGNIPPDQVAAPAEVSKLCGNCHLAEKQQYESSAHGRVYGSGKKVKTANCNTCHGNHAVRPLARQAANCQRCHTALPASCKATPLSVNPRVACMSCHARHTLAVSSR
;
A
#
# COMPACT_ATOMS: atom_id res chain seq x y z
N MET A 1 -51.75 -7.46 35.89
CA MET A 1 -50.87 -8.27 35.03
C MET A 1 -50.62 -7.47 33.76
N ILE A 2 -49.68 -6.52 33.81
CA ILE A 2 -49.35 -5.60 32.71
C ILE A 2 -48.07 -6.13 32.07
N LEU A 3 -48.18 -6.78 30.92
CA LEU A 3 -47.04 -7.17 30.10
C LEU A 3 -46.45 -5.91 29.46
N LEU A 4 -45.33 -5.42 29.99
CA LEU A 4 -44.51 -4.42 29.33
C LEU A 4 -43.72 -5.11 28.21
N LEU A 5 -44.20 -4.97 26.96
CA LEU A 5 -43.40 -5.28 25.77
C LEU A 5 -42.23 -4.30 25.71
N PHE A 6 -41.03 -4.77 26.06
CA PHE A 6 -39.79 -4.11 25.69
C PHE A 6 -39.58 -4.31 24.18
N ALA A 7 -39.98 -3.32 23.38
CA ALA A 7 -39.53 -3.21 22.00
C ALA A 7 -38.03 -2.99 22.01
N ALA A 8 -37.26 -4.02 21.67
CA ALA A 8 -35.84 -3.90 21.39
C ALA A 8 -35.67 -3.02 20.15
N LEU A 9 -35.44 -1.72 20.37
CA LEU A 9 -34.83 -0.87 19.37
C LEU A 9 -33.43 -1.44 19.13
N ALA A 10 -33.32 -2.33 18.14
CA ALA A 10 -32.07 -2.60 17.48
C ALA A 10 -31.65 -1.28 16.83
N GLY A 11 -30.98 -0.42 17.62
CA GLY A 11 -30.26 0.72 17.10
C GLY A 11 -29.35 0.16 16.03
N PHE A 12 -29.61 0.53 14.78
CA PHE A 12 -28.64 0.35 13.71
C PHE A 12 -27.41 1.11 14.17
N ALA A 13 -26.44 0.41 14.77
CA ALA A 13 -25.10 0.92 14.88
C ALA A 13 -24.72 1.28 13.44
N GLN A 14 -24.57 2.58 13.16
CA GLN A 14 -24.06 3.03 11.88
C GLN A 14 -22.65 2.44 11.78
N GLU A 15 -22.53 1.32 11.07
CA GLU A 15 -21.24 0.76 10.68
C GLU A 15 -20.39 1.92 10.13
N PRO A 16 -19.25 2.27 10.75
CA PRO A 16 -18.49 3.47 10.41
C PRO A 16 -17.91 3.46 8.98
N HIS A 17 -18.19 2.43 8.17
CA HIS A 17 -17.57 2.18 6.89
C HIS A 17 -18.58 1.71 5.82
N ARG A 18 -19.52 2.57 5.41
CA ARG A 18 -20.30 2.33 4.17
C ARG A 18 -19.50 2.60 2.88
N CYS A 19 -18.16 2.60 2.95
CA CYS A 19 -17.28 2.78 1.79
C CYS A 19 -17.63 1.81 0.66
N ALA A 20 -18.02 0.58 1.00
CA ALA A 20 -18.40 -0.46 0.04
C ALA A 20 -19.63 -0.13 -0.80
N ALA A 21 -20.51 0.77 -0.33
CA ALA A 21 -21.70 1.15 -1.09
C ALA A 21 -21.36 1.95 -2.36
N CYS A 22 -20.20 2.62 -2.39
CA CYS A 22 -19.74 3.41 -3.53
C CYS A 22 -18.41 2.90 -4.12
N HIS A 23 -17.56 2.24 -3.32
CA HIS A 23 -16.23 1.77 -3.69
C HIS A 23 -16.13 0.25 -3.68
N GLU A 24 -17.08 -0.43 -4.31
CA GLU A 24 -17.20 -1.89 -4.27
C GLU A 24 -15.90 -2.61 -4.68
N GLU A 25 -15.32 -2.23 -5.83
CA GLU A 25 -14.09 -2.84 -6.34
C GLU A 25 -12.90 -2.63 -5.38
N SER A 26 -12.71 -1.39 -4.93
CA SER A 26 -11.60 -1.07 -4.02
C SER A 26 -11.74 -1.76 -2.66
N VAL A 27 -12.98 -1.93 -2.18
CA VAL A 27 -13.25 -2.68 -0.96
C VAL A 27 -13.01 -4.18 -1.17
N ALA A 28 -13.42 -4.74 -2.31
CA ALA A 28 -13.13 -6.13 -2.64
C ALA A 28 -11.62 -6.40 -2.69
N ASP A 29 -10.86 -5.51 -3.35
CA ASP A 29 -9.40 -5.55 -3.39
C ASP A 29 -8.78 -5.49 -1.99
N PHE A 30 -9.21 -4.53 -1.17
CA PHE A 30 -8.69 -4.36 0.20
C PHE A 30 -8.93 -5.58 1.07
N LYS A 31 -10.13 -6.18 0.98
CA LYS A 31 -10.50 -7.40 1.71
C LYS A 31 -9.61 -8.61 1.39
N SER A 32 -8.88 -8.60 0.27
CA SER A 32 -7.96 -9.67 -0.11
C SER A 32 -6.62 -9.66 0.64
N HIS A 33 -6.32 -8.60 1.40
CA HIS A 33 -5.00 -8.42 2.04
C HIS A 33 -5.03 -8.51 3.57
N LYS A 34 -3.84 -8.74 4.15
CA LYS A 34 -3.63 -8.83 5.60
C LYS A 34 -4.03 -7.57 6.39
N HIS A 35 -4.10 -6.41 5.74
CA HIS A 35 -4.53 -5.18 6.42
C HIS A 35 -6.00 -5.31 6.85
N ALA A 36 -6.88 -5.77 5.96
CA ALA A 36 -8.28 -6.01 6.28
C ALA A 36 -8.42 -7.08 7.39
N SER A 37 -7.66 -8.18 7.30
CA SER A 37 -7.72 -9.25 8.31
C SER A 37 -7.10 -8.85 9.67
N SER A 38 -6.36 -7.74 9.74
CA SER A 38 -5.75 -7.22 10.97
C SER A 38 -6.59 -6.10 11.61
N GLY A 39 -7.84 -5.93 11.18
CA GLY A 39 -8.73 -4.90 11.71
C GLY A 39 -8.43 -3.49 11.21
N MET A 40 -7.63 -3.33 10.14
CA MET A 40 -7.50 -2.02 9.51
C MET A 40 -8.74 -1.68 8.69
N ASP A 41 -9.22 -0.45 8.83
CA ASP A 41 -10.30 0.11 8.02
C ASP A 41 -9.77 1.15 7.01
N CYS A 42 -10.66 1.65 6.16
CA CYS A 42 -10.33 2.62 5.11
C CYS A 42 -9.83 3.96 5.70
N GLY A 43 -10.38 4.37 6.84
CA GLY A 43 -10.10 5.66 7.47
C GLY A 43 -8.72 5.75 8.11
N ILE A 44 -8.08 4.62 8.42
CA ILE A 44 -6.67 4.59 8.84
C ILE A 44 -5.74 5.20 7.77
N CYS A 45 -6.06 5.02 6.48
CA CYS A 45 -5.28 5.59 5.38
C CYS A 45 -5.89 6.86 4.78
N HIS A 46 -7.23 6.96 4.78
CA HIS A 46 -7.97 8.03 4.11
C HIS A 46 -8.57 9.09 5.05
N GLY A 47 -8.40 8.93 6.37
CA GLY A 47 -9.09 9.73 7.37
C GLY A 47 -10.59 9.43 7.43
N PRO A 48 -11.34 10.10 8.32
CA PRO A 48 -12.76 9.83 8.56
C PRO A 48 -13.63 10.06 7.32
N SER A 49 -13.21 10.92 6.38
CA SER A 49 -13.85 11.16 5.08
C SER A 49 -15.32 11.60 5.21
N GLU A 50 -15.67 12.36 6.26
CA GLU A 50 -17.07 12.74 6.54
C GLU A 50 -17.67 13.59 5.42
N LYS A 51 -16.93 14.61 4.96
CA LYS A 51 -17.39 15.47 3.86
C LYS A 51 -17.51 14.70 2.55
N HIS A 52 -16.56 13.81 2.28
CA HIS A 52 -16.59 12.94 1.10
C HIS A 52 -17.84 12.05 1.08
N ARG A 53 -18.27 11.54 2.24
CA ARG A 53 -19.42 10.64 2.38
C ARG A 53 -20.79 11.34 2.35
N THR A 54 -20.84 12.63 2.66
CA THR A 54 -22.10 13.36 2.89
C THR A 54 -22.38 14.46 1.87
N SER A 55 -21.42 14.77 0.99
CA SER A 55 -21.56 15.83 0.00
C SER A 55 -22.00 15.29 -1.36
N VAL A 56 -22.64 16.15 -2.15
CA VAL A 56 -22.90 15.91 -3.58
C VAL A 56 -21.74 16.48 -4.39
N GLY A 57 -21.17 15.69 -5.31
CA GLY A 57 -20.07 16.08 -6.19
C GLY A 57 -18.75 15.35 -5.93
N ASN A 58 -17.71 15.69 -6.69
CA ASN A 58 -16.39 15.03 -6.64
C ASN A 58 -15.51 15.57 -5.51
N ILE A 59 -15.93 15.37 -4.26
CA ILE A 59 -15.11 15.69 -3.09
C ILE A 59 -14.13 14.54 -2.86
N PRO A 60 -12.80 14.76 -2.73
CA PRO A 60 -11.87 13.69 -2.36
C PRO A 60 -11.99 13.33 -0.87
N PRO A 61 -11.54 12.13 -0.44
CA PRO A 61 -11.44 11.80 0.98
C PRO A 61 -10.43 12.71 1.69
N ASP A 62 -10.51 12.78 3.02
CA ASP A 62 -9.73 13.71 3.84
C ASP A 62 -8.22 13.54 3.64
N GLN A 63 -7.78 12.31 3.40
CA GLN A 63 -6.40 11.97 3.12
C GLN A 63 -6.28 11.14 1.84
N VAL A 64 -5.44 11.62 0.93
CA VAL A 64 -4.90 10.86 -0.20
C VAL A 64 -3.43 11.23 -0.29
N ALA A 65 -2.53 10.32 0.08
CA ALA A 65 -1.11 10.60 0.07
C ALA A 65 -0.65 10.96 -1.35
N ALA A 66 -0.02 12.12 -1.52
CA ALA A 66 0.66 12.44 -2.76
C ALA A 66 1.80 11.42 -2.98
N PRO A 67 2.28 11.21 -4.23
CA PRO A 67 3.30 10.19 -4.50
C PRO A 67 4.56 10.26 -3.61
N ALA A 68 4.98 11.48 -3.23
CA ALA A 68 6.13 11.71 -2.35
C ALA A 68 5.82 11.47 -0.85
N GLU A 69 4.55 11.44 -0.47
CA GLU A 69 4.09 11.24 0.91
C GLU A 69 3.71 9.80 1.22
N VAL A 70 3.68 8.92 0.19
CA VAL A 70 3.32 7.51 0.35
C VAL A 70 4.23 6.79 1.36
N SER A 71 5.54 7.08 1.35
CA SER A 71 6.48 6.48 2.32
C SER A 71 6.15 6.89 3.76
N LYS A 72 5.72 8.14 3.96
CA LYS A 72 5.30 8.66 5.27
C LYS A 72 4.03 7.95 5.74
N LEU A 73 3.02 7.81 4.87
CA LEU A 73 1.78 7.12 5.21
C LEU A 73 2.04 5.67 5.66
N CYS A 74 2.73 4.88 4.85
CA CYS A 74 3.00 3.48 5.18
C CYS A 74 3.93 3.33 6.38
N GLY A 75 4.92 4.22 6.50
CA GLY A 75 5.90 4.19 7.57
C GLY A 75 5.41 4.74 8.91
N ASN A 76 4.16 5.19 9.03
CA ASN A 76 3.54 5.42 10.33
C ASN A 76 3.48 4.12 11.16
N CYS A 77 3.44 2.96 10.50
CA CYS A 77 3.52 1.65 11.14
C CYS A 77 4.75 0.84 10.67
N HIS A 78 5.10 0.90 9.38
CA HIS A 78 6.24 0.16 8.80
C HIS A 78 7.54 0.98 8.86
N LEU A 79 8.01 1.26 10.08
CA LEU A 79 9.13 2.17 10.33
C LEU A 79 10.44 1.70 9.70
N ALA A 80 10.77 0.41 9.85
CA ALA A 80 12.01 -0.15 9.34
C ALA A 80 12.03 -0.15 7.81
N GLU A 81 10.93 -0.55 7.19
CA GLU A 81 10.78 -0.55 5.73
C GLU A 81 10.82 0.86 5.15
N LYS A 82 10.21 1.85 5.83
CA LYS A 82 10.31 3.27 5.44
C LYS A 82 11.76 3.72 5.44
N GLN A 83 12.51 3.47 6.52
CA GLN A 83 13.91 3.87 6.61
C GLN A 83 14.76 3.23 5.51
N GLN A 84 14.56 1.93 5.24
CA GLN A 84 15.22 1.22 4.15
C GLN A 84 14.87 1.80 2.78
N TYR A 85 13.59 2.03 2.52
CA TYR A 85 13.10 2.62 1.27
C TYR A 85 13.67 4.02 1.05
N GLU A 86 13.70 4.88 2.07
CA GLU A 86 14.23 6.24 1.98
C GLU A 86 15.73 6.25 1.65
N SER A 87 16.47 5.23 2.07
CA SER A 87 17.89 5.05 1.68
C SER A 87 18.09 4.54 0.24
N SER A 88 17.05 4.00 -0.40
CA SER A 88 17.10 3.46 -1.77
C SER A 88 17.26 4.57 -2.82
N ALA A 89 17.59 4.18 -4.05
CA ALA A 89 17.68 5.12 -5.17
C ALA A 89 16.35 5.84 -5.43
N HIS A 90 15.22 5.12 -5.35
CA HIS A 90 13.89 5.72 -5.54
C HIS A 90 13.50 6.65 -4.38
N GLY A 91 13.76 6.23 -3.14
CA GLY A 91 13.50 7.05 -1.95
C GLY A 91 14.28 8.36 -1.95
N ARG A 92 15.57 8.31 -2.32
CA ARG A 92 16.42 9.51 -2.46
C ARG A 92 15.90 10.49 -3.50
N VAL A 93 15.28 10.01 -4.59
CA VAL A 93 14.67 10.90 -5.59
C VAL A 93 13.51 11.68 -4.98
N TYR A 94 12.60 11.03 -4.26
CA TYR A 94 11.53 11.74 -3.56
C TYR A 94 12.05 12.67 -2.45
N GLY A 95 13.09 12.28 -1.72
CA GLY A 95 13.74 13.11 -0.70
C GLY A 95 14.49 14.33 -1.26
N SER A 96 14.86 14.33 -2.54
CA SER A 96 15.60 15.43 -3.17
C SER A 96 14.75 16.65 -3.51
N GLY A 97 13.43 16.57 -3.33
CA GLY A 97 12.49 17.65 -3.72
C GLY A 97 12.29 17.80 -5.22
N LYS A 98 12.96 16.99 -6.05
CA LYS A 98 12.75 16.96 -7.50
C LYS A 98 11.35 16.43 -7.79
N LYS A 99 10.60 17.12 -8.66
CA LYS A 99 9.28 16.69 -9.16
C LYS A 99 9.39 15.60 -10.23
N VAL A 100 10.17 14.56 -9.95
CA VAL A 100 10.39 13.42 -10.84
C VAL A 100 9.59 12.24 -10.32
N LYS A 101 8.75 11.66 -11.18
CA LYS A 101 8.01 10.45 -10.85
C LYS A 101 9.00 9.29 -10.72
N THR A 102 8.96 8.60 -9.58
CA THR A 102 9.76 7.41 -9.33
C THR A 102 8.91 6.39 -8.58
N ALA A 103 9.42 5.18 -8.33
CA ALA A 103 8.63 4.16 -7.65
C ALA A 103 8.58 4.41 -6.15
N ASN A 104 7.42 4.24 -5.54
CA ASN A 104 7.21 4.29 -4.08
C ASN A 104 6.61 2.96 -3.57
N CYS A 105 6.21 2.95 -2.30
CA CYS A 105 5.65 1.77 -1.64
C CYS A 105 4.51 1.15 -2.45
N ASN A 106 3.57 1.97 -2.94
CA ASN A 106 2.42 1.48 -3.70
C ASN A 106 2.73 1.14 -5.17
N THR A 107 3.84 1.64 -5.71
CA THR A 107 4.28 1.24 -7.07
C THR A 107 4.70 -0.21 -7.08
N CYS A 108 5.41 -0.63 -6.03
CA CYS A 108 5.76 -2.02 -5.83
C CYS A 108 4.57 -2.79 -5.29
N HIS A 109 4.01 -2.39 -4.15
CA HIS A 109 3.02 -3.20 -3.42
C HIS A 109 1.58 -3.05 -3.92
N GLY A 110 1.19 -2.00 -4.63
CA GLY A 110 -0.21 -1.68 -4.90
C GLY A 110 -0.86 -0.81 -3.82
N ASN A 111 -2.07 -0.34 -4.08
CA ASN A 111 -2.83 0.56 -3.19
C ASN A 111 -3.86 -0.20 -2.36
N HIS A 112 -4.98 -0.58 -2.98
CA HIS A 112 -6.07 -1.30 -2.32
C HIS A 112 -5.84 -2.82 -2.35
N ALA A 113 -5.24 -3.34 -3.43
CA ALA A 113 -4.68 -4.69 -3.47
C ALA A 113 -3.18 -4.65 -3.13
N VAL A 114 -2.84 -4.38 -1.86
CA VAL A 114 -1.45 -4.48 -1.38
C VAL A 114 -0.98 -5.93 -1.60
N ARG A 115 0.21 -6.12 -2.16
CA ARG A 115 0.73 -7.40 -2.63
C ARG A 115 2.12 -7.67 -2.05
N PRO A 116 2.46 -8.93 -1.75
CA PRO A 116 3.79 -9.28 -1.27
C PRO A 116 4.87 -9.09 -2.35
N LEU A 117 6.10 -8.81 -1.91
CA LEU A 117 7.24 -8.49 -2.77
C LEU A 117 7.57 -9.58 -3.81
N ALA A 118 7.24 -10.84 -3.52
CA ALA A 118 7.51 -12.00 -4.38
C ALA A 118 6.88 -11.89 -5.79
N ARG A 119 5.82 -11.09 -5.97
CA ARG A 119 5.19 -10.88 -7.29
C ARG A 119 5.66 -9.63 -8.04
N GLN A 120 6.60 -8.86 -7.46
CA GLN A 120 6.89 -7.49 -7.92
C GLN A 120 8.06 -7.38 -8.90
N ALA A 121 8.75 -8.48 -9.22
CA ALA A 121 9.83 -8.47 -10.22
C ALA A 121 9.33 -7.95 -11.59
N ALA A 122 8.12 -8.34 -11.99
CA ALA A 122 7.48 -7.84 -13.21
C ALA A 122 7.17 -6.33 -13.15
N ASN A 123 6.93 -5.76 -11.97
CA ASN A 123 6.73 -4.31 -11.83
C ASN A 123 8.01 -3.53 -12.07
N CYS A 124 9.17 -4.07 -11.65
CA CYS A 124 10.47 -3.46 -11.94
C CYS A 124 10.72 -3.37 -13.45
N GLN A 125 10.39 -4.43 -14.19
CA GLN A 125 10.61 -4.53 -15.64
C GLN A 125 9.73 -3.57 -16.46
N ARG A 126 8.65 -3.01 -15.89
CA ARG A 126 7.85 -1.97 -16.56
C ARG A 126 8.63 -0.69 -16.84
N CYS A 127 9.64 -0.40 -16.00
CA CYS A 127 10.50 0.78 -16.17
C CYS A 127 11.96 0.41 -16.44
N HIS A 128 12.45 -0.70 -15.88
CA HIS A 128 13.79 -1.23 -16.11
C HIS A 128 13.78 -2.28 -17.22
N THR A 129 13.54 -1.86 -18.45
CA THR A 129 13.47 -2.75 -19.63
C THR A 129 14.85 -3.24 -20.09
N ALA A 130 15.90 -2.47 -19.80
CA ALA A 130 17.29 -2.86 -20.02
C ALA A 130 17.95 -3.13 -18.67
N LEU A 131 18.35 -4.39 -18.45
CA LEU A 131 19.11 -4.77 -17.27
C LEU A 131 20.61 -4.60 -17.54
N PRO A 132 21.40 -4.11 -16.56
CA PRO A 132 22.84 -4.01 -16.71
C PRO A 132 23.46 -5.40 -16.91
N ALA A 133 24.63 -5.46 -17.55
CA ALA A 133 25.32 -6.72 -17.82
C ALA A 133 25.59 -7.57 -16.56
N SER A 134 25.69 -6.92 -15.39
CA SER A 134 25.79 -7.57 -14.07
C SER A 134 24.62 -8.50 -13.73
N CYS A 135 23.46 -8.33 -14.37
CA CYS A 135 22.31 -9.25 -14.24
C CYS A 135 22.48 -10.57 -15.01
N LYS A 136 23.54 -10.73 -15.83
CA LYS A 136 23.88 -12.00 -16.50
C LYS A 136 24.73 -12.94 -15.63
N ALA A 137 25.12 -12.52 -14.42
CA ALA A 137 25.96 -13.32 -13.54
C ALA A 137 25.20 -14.53 -12.96
N THR A 138 25.90 -15.65 -12.79
CA THR A 138 25.36 -16.89 -12.22
C THR A 138 24.77 -16.62 -10.81
N PRO A 139 23.52 -17.04 -10.52
CA PRO A 139 22.88 -16.75 -9.24
C PRO A 139 23.63 -17.35 -8.06
N LEU A 140 23.68 -16.60 -6.97
CA LEU A 140 24.40 -16.98 -5.75
C LEU A 140 23.67 -18.04 -4.90
N SER A 141 22.44 -18.39 -5.29
CA SER A 141 21.67 -19.51 -4.75
C SER A 141 20.88 -20.16 -5.89
N VAL A 142 21.12 -21.44 -6.12
CA VAL A 142 20.37 -22.29 -7.07
C VAL A 142 18.96 -22.56 -6.54
N ASN A 143 18.07 -21.58 -6.71
CA ASN A 143 16.63 -21.78 -6.66
C ASN A 143 16.07 -21.46 -8.07
N PRO A 144 15.18 -22.28 -8.65
CA PRO A 144 14.64 -22.11 -10.01
C PRO A 144 13.87 -20.79 -10.27
N ARG A 145 13.82 -19.85 -9.32
CA ARG A 145 13.30 -18.50 -9.53
C ARG A 145 14.31 -17.45 -9.05
N VAL A 146 15.25 -17.11 -9.92
CA VAL A 146 16.12 -15.93 -9.73
C VAL A 146 15.23 -14.69 -9.88
N ALA A 147 14.96 -14.00 -8.78
CA ALA A 147 14.26 -12.72 -8.79
C ALA A 147 15.27 -11.59 -8.56
N CYS A 148 14.93 -10.34 -8.89
CA CYS A 148 15.82 -9.20 -8.65
C CYS A 148 16.29 -9.15 -7.18
N MET A 149 15.40 -9.53 -6.26
CA MET A 149 15.60 -9.54 -4.81
C MET A 149 16.46 -10.71 -4.32
N SER A 150 16.87 -11.62 -5.21
CA SER A 150 17.92 -12.62 -4.93
C SER A 150 19.31 -11.99 -4.90
N CYS A 151 19.50 -10.84 -5.57
CA CYS A 151 20.74 -10.08 -5.58
C CYS A 151 20.61 -8.72 -4.89
N HIS A 152 19.41 -8.15 -4.85
CA HIS A 152 19.13 -6.87 -4.23
C HIS A 152 18.44 -7.03 -2.87
N ALA A 153 18.95 -6.33 -1.85
CA ALA A 153 18.32 -6.30 -0.53
C ALA A 153 16.90 -5.69 -0.62
N ARG A 154 15.98 -6.23 0.19
CA ARG A 154 14.58 -5.79 0.22
C ARG A 154 14.49 -4.32 0.67
N HIS A 155 13.58 -3.57 0.05
CA HIS A 155 13.30 -2.14 0.27
C HIS A 155 14.45 -1.15 0.03
N THR A 156 15.72 -1.52 0.21
CA THR A 156 16.86 -0.68 -0.18
C THR A 156 17.20 -0.81 -1.66
N LEU A 157 16.90 -1.97 -2.26
CA LEU A 157 17.31 -2.36 -3.62
C LEU A 157 18.82 -2.24 -3.87
N ALA A 158 19.62 -2.10 -2.81
CA ALA A 158 21.07 -2.11 -2.90
C ALA A 158 21.54 -3.53 -3.23
N VAL A 159 22.70 -3.65 -3.90
CA VAL A 159 23.34 -4.97 -4.06
C VAL A 159 23.57 -5.52 -2.67
N SER A 160 23.05 -6.72 -2.40
CA SER A 160 23.28 -7.37 -1.11
C SER A 160 24.76 -7.67 -0.99
N SER A 161 25.46 -6.99 -0.08
CA SER A 161 26.74 -7.48 0.42
C SER A 161 26.45 -8.80 1.13
N ARG A 162 27.06 -9.88 0.65
CA ARG A 162 27.04 -11.16 1.35
C ARG A 162 27.86 -11.07 2.62
#